data_AF-A0A356ZUR5-F1
#
_entry.id   AF-A0A356ZUR5-F1
#
_cell.length_a   1.000
_cell.length_b   1.000
_cell.length_c   1.000
_cell.angle_alpha   90.00
_cell.angle_beta   90.00
_cell.angle_gamma   90.00
#
_symmetry.space_group_name_H-M   'P 1'
#
loop_
_entity.id
_entity.type
_entity.pdbx_description
1 polymer ?
#
loop_
_entity_poly.entity_id
_entity_poly.type
_entity_poly.pdbx_seq_one_letter_code
_entity_poly.pdbx_strand_id
1 'polypeptide(L)'
;MTLDTTQNRLAGYALLIEQYDLSALPNWHSSSVSPTGTLRSTIQEGQVESVYPQSYWPGDGTGDHLEFALKYDGINLGLLSALFEMVPAGEIADWISSKPTGKYARRVWFLYEFLTGRKLPLPDLTKGNYIELLESDRYYTAVPGVSMGAKIPPFWG
;
A
#
# COMPACT_ATOMS: atom_id res chain seq x y z
N MET A 1 -20.93 20.13 -20.51
CA MET A 1 -20.74 18.80 -19.91
C MET A 1 -20.86 18.96 -18.41
N THR A 2 -22.02 18.59 -17.87
CA THR A 2 -22.31 18.58 -16.43
C THR A 2 -21.69 17.32 -15.84
N LEU A 3 -20.75 17.46 -14.92
CA LEU A 3 -20.22 16.32 -14.15
C LEU A 3 -21.36 15.82 -13.24
N ASP A 4 -21.79 14.58 -13.43
CA ASP A 4 -22.74 13.90 -12.54
C ASP A 4 -22.12 13.80 -11.13
N THR A 5 -22.49 14.73 -10.25
CA THR A 5 -22.04 14.78 -8.85
C THR A 5 -22.64 13.67 -7.98
N THR A 6 -23.31 12.67 -8.59
CA THR A 6 -23.96 11.54 -7.92
C THR A 6 -23.17 10.23 -8.07
N GLN A 7 -22.19 10.18 -8.96
CA GLN A 7 -21.39 8.96 -9.18
C GLN A 7 -20.21 8.91 -8.19
N ASN A 8 -20.03 7.76 -7.55
CA ASN A 8 -18.85 7.51 -6.73
C ASN A 8 -17.62 7.42 -7.62
N ARG A 9 -16.51 8.02 -7.19
CA ARG A 9 -15.22 7.94 -7.89
C ARG A 9 -14.43 6.76 -7.35
N LEU A 10 -13.78 5.97 -8.20
CA LEU A 10 -12.91 4.89 -7.73
C LEU A 10 -11.73 5.44 -6.91
N ALA A 11 -11.27 4.67 -5.93
CA ALA A 11 -10.12 4.99 -5.10
C ALA A 11 -9.28 3.75 -4.80
N GLY A 12 -8.06 3.95 -4.32
CA GLY A 12 -7.17 2.83 -3.99
C GLY A 12 -6.87 1.93 -5.19
N TYR A 13 -6.83 0.61 -4.95
CA TYR A 13 -6.56 -0.36 -6.00
C TYR A 13 -7.61 -0.35 -7.10
N ALA A 14 -8.88 -0.05 -6.81
CA ALA A 14 -9.92 -0.04 -7.83
C ALA A 14 -9.62 0.96 -8.96
N LEU A 15 -9.16 2.17 -8.60
CA LEU A 15 -8.76 3.17 -9.58
C LEU A 15 -7.47 2.76 -10.32
N LEU A 16 -6.48 2.19 -9.60
CA LEU A 16 -5.21 1.79 -10.20
C LEU A 16 -5.38 0.62 -11.19
N ILE A 17 -6.27 -0.32 -10.89
CA ILE A 17 -6.62 -1.42 -11.80
C ILE A 17 -7.23 -0.88 -13.08
N GLU A 18 -8.20 0.03 -12.97
CA GLU A 18 -8.85 0.65 -14.13
C GLU A 18 -7.87 1.52 -14.94
N GLN A 19 -7.08 2.37 -14.29
CA GLN A 19 -6.17 3.32 -14.94
C GLN A 19 -5.05 2.62 -15.73
N TYR A 20 -4.51 1.51 -15.21
CA TYR A 20 -3.38 0.80 -15.81
C TYR A 20 -3.77 -0.51 -16.50
N ASP A 21 -5.08 -0.79 -16.63
CA ASP A 21 -5.65 -2.03 -17.18
C ASP A 21 -4.96 -3.28 -16.59
N LEU A 22 -4.78 -3.27 -15.26
CA LEU A 22 -4.09 -4.35 -14.59
C LEU A 22 -4.97 -5.59 -14.66
N SER A 23 -4.64 -6.50 -15.58
CA SER A 23 -5.33 -7.79 -15.77
C SER A 23 -5.17 -8.77 -14.59
N ALA A 24 -4.87 -8.27 -13.39
CA ALA A 24 -4.45 -9.03 -12.24
C ALA A 24 -5.57 -9.11 -11.20
N LEU A 25 -5.96 -10.35 -10.90
CA LEU A 25 -6.56 -10.91 -9.69
C LEU A 25 -7.45 -9.97 -8.83
N PRO A 26 -8.72 -10.33 -8.59
CA PRO A 26 -9.61 -9.53 -7.76
C PRO A 26 -8.98 -9.25 -6.40
N ASN A 27 -8.97 -7.98 -5.98
CA ASN A 27 -8.65 -7.67 -4.59
C ASN A 27 -9.85 -8.02 -3.71
N TRP A 28 -9.59 -8.47 -2.48
CA TRP A 28 -10.66 -8.75 -1.52
C TRP A 28 -11.44 -7.49 -1.10
N HIS A 29 -10.85 -6.30 -1.32
CA HIS A 29 -11.42 -5.00 -0.99
C HIS A 29 -11.40 -4.06 -2.20
N SER A 30 -12.54 -3.42 -2.49
CA SER A 30 -12.69 -2.38 -3.49
C SER A 30 -13.15 -1.08 -2.84
N SER A 31 -12.58 0.03 -3.26
CA SER A 31 -12.80 1.34 -2.65
C SER A 31 -13.32 2.35 -3.66
N SER A 32 -14.31 3.14 -3.23
CA SER A 32 -14.78 4.32 -3.95
C SER A 32 -15.03 5.48 -2.98
N VAL A 33 -15.05 6.70 -3.50
CA VAL A 33 -15.32 7.93 -2.75
C VAL A 33 -16.58 8.58 -3.29
N SER A 34 -17.53 8.82 -2.39
CA SER A 34 -18.77 9.51 -2.71
C SER A 34 -18.68 11.01 -2.39
N PRO A 35 -19.15 11.90 -3.29
CA PRO A 35 -19.26 13.34 -3.01
C PRO A 35 -20.18 13.66 -1.83
N THR A 36 -21.12 12.76 -1.50
CA THR A 36 -22.09 12.93 -0.42
C THR A 36 -22.25 11.65 0.40
N GLY A 37 -22.49 11.79 1.70
CA GLY A 37 -22.76 10.65 2.59
C GLY A 37 -21.64 10.33 3.58
N THR A 38 -21.71 9.13 4.15
CA THR A 38 -20.81 8.63 5.20
C THR A 38 -20.11 7.37 4.74
N LEU A 39 -19.07 6.95 5.46
CA LEU A 39 -18.42 5.67 5.23
C LEU A 39 -19.45 4.53 5.31
N ARG A 40 -19.49 3.68 4.28
CA ARG A 40 -20.31 2.47 4.20
C ARG A 40 -19.46 1.34 3.68
N SER A 41 -19.63 0.15 4.24
CA SER A 41 -19.00 -1.07 3.74
C SER A 41 -20.04 -2.15 3.58
N THR A 42 -20.03 -2.81 2.42
CA THR A 42 -20.94 -3.89 2.05
C THR A 42 -20.14 -5.10 1.61
N ILE A 43 -20.60 -6.30 1.94
CA ILE A 43 -20.00 -7.54 1.46
C ILE A 43 -20.84 -8.02 0.27
N GLN A 44 -20.25 -8.10 -0.91
CA GLN A 44 -20.87 -8.63 -2.13
C GLN A 44 -19.98 -9.72 -2.70
N GLU A 45 -20.54 -10.90 -2.97
CA GLU A 45 -19.82 -12.04 -3.59
C GLU A 45 -18.48 -12.41 -2.90
N GLY A 46 -18.38 -12.20 -1.58
CA GLY A 46 -17.16 -12.49 -0.82
C GLY A 46 -16.08 -11.39 -0.90
N GLN A 47 -16.36 -10.28 -1.56
CA GLN A 47 -15.54 -9.07 -1.59
C GLN A 47 -16.15 -7.97 -0.73
N VAL A 48 -15.31 -7.14 -0.13
CA VAL A 48 -15.73 -5.98 0.63
C VAL A 48 -15.68 -4.75 -0.28
N GLU A 49 -16.81 -4.09 -0.45
CA GLU A 49 -16.90 -2.80 -1.13
C GLU A 49 -17.09 -1.70 -0.10
N SER A 50 -16.17 -0.74 -0.08
CA SER A 50 -16.24 0.42 0.80
C SER A 50 -16.43 1.71 0.01
N VAL A 51 -17.44 2.47 0.42
CA VAL A 51 -17.74 3.82 -0.07
C VAL A 51 -17.33 4.81 1.01
N TYR A 52 -16.26 5.55 0.78
CA TYR A 52 -15.72 6.57 1.67
C TYR A 52 -16.34 7.94 1.39
N PRO A 53 -16.45 8.83 2.38
CA PRO A 53 -16.89 10.20 2.14
C PRO A 53 -15.79 11.02 1.46
N GLN A 54 -16.16 12.13 0.79
CA GLN A 54 -15.27 13.01 0.04
C GLN A 54 -13.98 13.44 0.77
N SER A 55 -14.01 13.54 2.10
CA SER A 55 -12.83 13.87 2.92
C SER A 55 -11.70 12.83 2.85
N TYR A 56 -11.97 11.64 2.33
CA TYR A 56 -11.00 10.57 2.14
C TYR A 56 -10.45 10.53 0.71
N TRP A 57 -10.82 11.48 -0.16
CA TRP A 57 -10.25 11.57 -1.50
C TRP A 57 -8.72 11.68 -1.41
N PRO A 58 -7.96 10.72 -1.96
CA PRO A 58 -6.51 10.66 -1.74
C PRO A 58 -5.74 11.76 -2.50
N GLY A 59 -6.33 12.30 -3.56
CA GLY A 59 -5.63 13.11 -4.56
C GLY A 59 -5.87 12.52 -5.94
N ASP A 60 -5.24 13.08 -6.98
CA ASP A 60 -5.39 12.57 -8.35
C ASP A 60 -4.12 11.82 -8.83
N GLY A 61 -3.09 11.72 -7.98
CA GLY A 61 -1.83 11.06 -8.29
C GLY A 61 -1.84 9.56 -8.02
N THR A 62 -1.14 8.79 -8.86
CA THR A 62 -0.96 7.34 -8.71
C THR A 62 -0.43 6.97 -7.33
N GLY A 63 0.58 7.70 -6.84
CA GLY A 63 1.16 7.46 -5.52
C GLY A 63 0.17 7.70 -4.37
N ASP A 64 -0.75 8.66 -4.51
CA ASP A 64 -1.75 8.93 -3.48
C ASP A 64 -2.80 7.82 -3.40
N HIS A 65 -3.24 7.32 -4.56
CA HIS A 65 -4.10 6.14 -4.63
C HIS A 65 -3.38 4.87 -4.15
N LEU A 66 -2.08 4.74 -4.40
CA LEU A 66 -1.28 3.63 -3.90
C LEU A 66 -1.16 3.67 -2.36
N GLU A 67 -0.89 4.84 -1.77
CA GLU A 67 -0.90 5.02 -0.31
C GLU A 67 -2.28 4.70 0.29
N PHE A 68 -3.35 5.17 -0.35
CA PHE A 68 -4.71 4.85 0.04
C PHE A 68 -4.96 3.34 0.05
N ALA A 69 -4.57 2.65 -1.02
CA ALA A 69 -4.73 1.21 -1.15
C ALA A 69 -4.03 0.45 -0.02
N LEU A 70 -2.76 0.77 0.26
CA LEU A 70 -2.02 0.14 1.35
C LEU A 70 -2.65 0.39 2.73
N LYS A 71 -3.32 1.52 2.92
CA LYS A 71 -3.98 1.88 4.17
C LYS A 71 -5.31 1.14 4.37
N TYR A 72 -6.14 1.10 3.33
CA TYR A 72 -7.54 0.69 3.43
C TYR A 72 -7.86 -0.61 2.69
N ASP A 73 -7.24 -0.85 1.53
CA ASP A 73 -7.46 -2.05 0.72
C ASP A 73 -6.53 -3.22 1.11
N GLY A 74 -5.50 -2.93 1.90
CA GLY A 74 -4.50 -3.90 2.35
C GLY A 74 -3.31 -4.03 1.40
N ILE A 75 -2.43 -5.00 1.68
CA ILE A 75 -1.24 -5.27 0.85
C ILE A 75 -1.57 -6.42 -0.10
N ASN A 76 -1.53 -6.17 -1.41
CA ASN A 76 -1.67 -7.19 -2.44
C ASN A 76 -0.42 -7.21 -3.32
N LEU A 77 0.50 -8.15 -3.07
CA LEU A 77 1.79 -8.22 -3.78
C LEU A 77 1.64 -8.47 -5.28
N GLY A 78 0.58 -9.19 -5.70
CA GLY A 78 0.31 -9.44 -7.11
C GLY A 78 -0.06 -8.15 -7.85
N LEU A 79 -0.99 -7.37 -7.29
CA LEU A 79 -1.37 -6.06 -7.83
C LEU A 79 -0.21 -5.06 -7.80
N LEU A 80 0.55 -5.03 -6.70
CA LEU A 80 1.72 -4.15 -6.58
C LEU A 80 2.79 -4.49 -7.62
N SER A 81 3.08 -5.78 -7.82
CA SER A 81 4.04 -6.21 -8.83
C SER A 81 3.58 -5.82 -10.23
N ALA A 82 2.31 -6.03 -10.57
CA ALA A 82 1.77 -5.64 -11.88
C ALA A 82 1.80 -4.12 -12.07
N LEU A 83 1.41 -3.36 -11.04
CA LEU A 83 1.43 -1.90 -11.06
C LEU A 83 2.84 -1.37 -11.28
N PHE A 84 3.85 -1.87 -10.56
CA PHE A 84 5.22 -1.37 -10.65
C PHE A 84 5.90 -1.68 -11.99
N GLU A 85 5.39 -2.63 -12.76
CA GLU A 85 5.84 -2.84 -14.15
C GLU A 85 5.25 -1.81 -15.12
N MET A 86 4.09 -1.24 -14.81
CA MET A 86 3.38 -0.30 -15.68
C MET A 86 3.67 1.18 -15.36
N VAL A 87 3.82 1.51 -14.08
CA VAL A 87 4.05 2.90 -13.65
C VAL A 87 5.52 3.31 -13.92
N PRO A 88 5.78 4.48 -14.52
CA PRO A 88 7.14 4.99 -14.67
C PRO A 88 7.85 5.11 -13.32
N ALA A 89 9.07 4.57 -13.22
CA ALA A 89 9.88 4.63 -11.99
C ALA A 89 10.07 6.06 -11.46
N GLY A 90 10.18 7.05 -12.36
CA GLY A 90 10.31 8.45 -12.00
C GLY A 90 9.09 8.99 -11.26
N GLU A 91 7.87 8.59 -11.65
CA GLU A 91 6.64 9.02 -10.99
C GLU A 91 6.56 8.49 -9.54
N ILE A 92 6.95 7.23 -9.34
CA ILE A 92 7.05 6.63 -8.00
C ILE A 92 8.12 7.33 -7.17
N ALA A 93 9.29 7.60 -7.76
CA ALA A 93 10.39 8.29 -7.08
C ALA A 93 10.03 9.73 -6.67
N ASP A 94 9.39 10.48 -7.55
CA ASP A 94 8.94 11.85 -7.29
C ASP A 94 7.91 11.88 -6.16
N TRP A 95 6.96 10.95 -6.18
CA TRP A 95 5.97 10.84 -5.13
C TRP A 95 6.61 10.46 -3.78
N ILE A 96 7.52 9.49 -3.74
CA ILE A 96 8.26 9.14 -2.51
C ILE A 96 9.07 10.34 -2.00
N SER A 97 9.74 11.08 -2.89
CA SER A 97 10.53 12.26 -2.56
C SER A 97 9.69 13.39 -1.97
N SER A 98 8.42 13.49 -2.37
CA SER A 98 7.48 14.47 -1.80
C SER A 98 7.08 14.15 -0.35
N LYS A 99 7.23 12.89 0.09
CA LYS A 99 6.85 12.39 1.43
C LYS A 99 8.00 11.58 2.09
N PRO A 100 9.20 12.15 2.29
CA PRO A 100 10.41 11.40 2.65
C PRO A 100 10.36 10.72 4.03
N THR A 101 9.53 11.23 4.93
CA THR A 101 9.30 10.66 6.28
C THR A 101 8.00 9.85 6.37
N GLY A 102 7.23 9.76 5.28
CA GLY A 102 5.94 9.07 5.26
C GLY A 102 6.09 7.57 5.41
N LYS A 103 5.37 6.98 6.37
CA LYS A 103 5.31 5.52 6.59
C LYS A 103 5.01 4.76 5.30
N TYR A 104 4.00 5.20 4.54
CA TYR A 104 3.61 4.54 3.30
C TYR A 104 4.59 4.79 2.15
N ALA A 105 5.16 6.00 2.03
CA ALA A 105 6.20 6.27 1.03
C ALA A 105 7.41 5.34 1.18
N ARG A 106 7.88 5.13 2.42
CA ARG A 106 8.96 4.18 2.71
C ARG A 106 8.58 2.72 2.44
N ARG A 107 7.34 2.33 2.74
CA ARG A 107 6.83 0.98 2.40
C ARG A 107 6.77 0.77 0.89
N VAL A 108 6.25 1.75 0.15
CA VAL A 108 6.18 1.73 -1.32
C VAL A 108 7.58 1.63 -1.91
N TRP A 109 8.53 2.44 -1.43
CA TRP A 109 9.92 2.35 -1.87
C TRP A 109 10.47 0.93 -1.70
N PHE A 110 10.40 0.37 -0.49
CA PHE A 110 10.87 -0.99 -0.26
C PHE A 110 10.16 -2.01 -1.17
N LEU A 111 8.83 -1.95 -1.26
CA LEU A 111 8.04 -2.91 -2.04
C LEU A 111 8.38 -2.82 -3.53
N TYR A 112 8.63 -1.62 -4.04
CA TYR A 112 9.05 -1.40 -5.41
C TYR A 112 10.38 -2.11 -5.69
N GLU A 113 11.42 -1.85 -4.90
CA GLU A 113 12.73 -2.46 -5.10
C GLU A 113 12.70 -3.98 -4.87
N PHE A 114 11.93 -4.43 -3.88
CA PHE A 114 11.78 -5.84 -3.55
C PHE A 114 11.09 -6.63 -4.66
N LEU A 115 9.98 -6.11 -5.22
CA LEU A 115 9.19 -6.81 -6.22
C LEU A 115 9.80 -6.71 -7.63
N THR A 116 10.41 -5.57 -7.98
CA THR A 116 10.96 -5.35 -9.34
C THR A 116 12.45 -5.67 -9.45
N GLY A 117 13.18 -5.71 -8.33
CA GLY A 117 14.64 -5.79 -8.32
C GLY A 117 15.36 -4.52 -8.83
N ARG A 118 14.62 -3.45 -9.16
CA ARG A 118 15.15 -2.19 -9.70
C ARG A 118 15.27 -1.16 -8.58
N LYS A 119 16.40 -0.46 -8.51
CA LYS A 119 16.57 0.65 -7.57
C LYS A 119 15.94 1.92 -8.10
N LEU A 120 15.26 2.66 -7.22
CA LEU A 120 14.80 4.00 -7.57
C LEU A 120 15.96 5.00 -7.53
N PRO A 121 15.97 6.05 -8.37
CA PRO A 121 17.00 7.08 -8.37
C PRO A 121 16.82 8.06 -7.20
N LEU A 122 16.72 7.53 -5.99
CA LEU A 122 16.54 8.28 -4.75
C LEU A 122 17.85 8.27 -3.95
N PRO A 123 18.21 9.39 -3.29
CA PRO A 123 19.35 9.39 -2.40
C PRO A 123 19.08 8.45 -1.21
N ASP A 124 20.10 7.69 -0.79
CA ASP A 124 19.98 6.81 0.37
C ASP A 124 19.47 7.60 1.58
N LEU A 125 18.47 7.05 2.27
CA LEU A 125 17.98 7.60 3.53
C LEU A 125 19.07 7.44 4.59
N THR A 126 19.92 8.45 4.70
CA THR A 126 20.98 8.53 5.72
C THR A 126 20.44 8.54 7.16
N LYS A 127 19.11 8.67 7.36
CA LYS A 127 18.42 8.54 8.65
C LYS A 127 17.02 7.94 8.50
N GLY A 128 16.85 6.68 8.92
CA GLY A 128 15.55 6.04 9.02
C GLY A 128 15.62 4.78 9.89
N ASN A 129 14.93 4.81 11.04
CA ASN A 129 14.78 3.63 11.90
C ASN A 129 14.14 2.48 11.11
N TYR A 130 14.47 1.23 11.45
CA TYR A 130 13.91 0.01 10.86
C TYR A 130 12.37 0.11 10.80
N ILE A 131 11.80 0.18 9.60
CA ILE A 131 10.35 0.34 9.43
C ILE A 131 9.76 -1.06 9.33
N GLU A 132 8.94 -1.43 10.31
CA GLU A 132 8.14 -2.64 10.22
C GLU A 132 7.21 -2.57 9.00
N LEU A 133 7.57 -3.38 8.01
CA LEU A 133 6.90 -3.45 6.72
C LEU A 133 5.49 -4.01 6.83
N LEU A 134 5.28 -4.90 7.80
CA LEU A 134 4.03 -5.56 8.10
C LEU A 134 3.57 -5.10 9.48
N GLU A 135 2.31 -4.69 9.59
CA GLU A 135 1.72 -4.43 10.90
C GLU A 135 1.55 -5.77 11.62
N SER A 136 2.14 -5.89 12.82
CA SER A 136 2.13 -7.12 13.63
C SER A 136 0.74 -7.56 14.09
N ASP A 137 -0.27 -6.70 13.92
CA ASP A 137 -1.67 -6.95 14.27
C ASP A 137 -2.49 -7.55 13.12
N ARG A 138 -1.99 -7.47 11.87
CA ARG A 138 -2.69 -7.96 10.66
C ARG A 138 -1.98 -9.10 9.93
N TYR A 139 -0.69 -9.32 10.21
CA TYR A 139 0.11 -10.39 9.61
C TYR A 139 1.02 -11.03 10.66
N TYR A 140 1.27 -12.34 10.55
CA TYR A 140 2.25 -13.02 11.39
C TYR A 140 3.64 -12.40 11.17
N THR A 141 4.08 -11.56 12.09
CA THR A 141 5.47 -11.12 12.18
C THR A 141 6.24 -12.13 13.04
N ALA A 142 7.40 -12.59 12.57
CA ALA A 142 8.32 -13.29 13.44
C ALA A 142 8.81 -12.27 14.48
N VAL A 143 8.51 -12.53 15.75
CA VAL A 143 9.02 -11.73 16.87
C VAL A 143 10.54 -11.67 16.75
N PRO A 144 11.20 -10.49 16.82
CA PRO A 144 12.65 -10.43 16.88
C PRO A 144 13.11 -11.27 18.07
N GLY A 145 13.80 -12.38 17.78
CA GLY A 145 14.29 -13.29 18.80
C GLY A 145 15.18 -12.51 19.75
N VAL A 146 14.71 -12.34 20.99
CA VAL A 146 15.58 -11.93 22.09
C VAL A 146 16.70 -12.95 22.14
N SER A 147 17.93 -12.49 21.92
CA SER A 147 19.13 -13.29 22.15
C SER A 147 19.21 -13.59 23.64
N MET A 148 18.54 -14.67 24.07
CA MET A 148 18.73 -15.21 25.40
C MET A 148 20.12 -15.87 25.39
N GLY A 149 21.06 -15.20 26.05
CA GLY A 149 22.41 -15.70 26.26
C GLY A 149 22.38 -17.12 26.80
N ALA A 150 22.85 -18.07 25.98
CA ALA A 150 23.04 -19.43 26.41
C ALA A 150 24.16 -19.45 27.47
N LYS A 151 23.79 -19.55 28.75
CA LYS A 151 24.70 -20.02 29.79
C LYS A 151 24.87 -21.51 29.60
N ILE A 152 26.06 -21.92 29.18
CA ILE A 152 26.49 -23.32 29.13
C ILE A 152 26.76 -23.75 30.59
N PRO A 153 26.02 -24.70 31.18
CA PRO A 153 26.38 -25.27 32.47
C PRO A 153 27.60 -26.17 32.31
N PRO A 154 28.53 -26.17 33.28
CA PRO A 154 29.71 -27.00 33.19
C PRO A 154 29.41 -28.40 33.74
N PHE A 155 29.94 -29.40 33.04
CA PHE A 155 30.14 -30.79 33.44
C PHE A 155 29.03 -31.84 33.19
N TRP A 156 29.57 -33.03 32.91
CA TRP A 156 29.00 -34.39 32.84
C TRP A 156 28.40 -34.78 31.49
N GLY A 157 28.78 -35.89 30.86
CA GLY A 157 29.65 -37.01 31.27
C GLY A 157 29.41 -38.13 30.26
#